data_AF-A0A2X2CME8-F1
#
_entry.id   AF-A0A2X2CME8-F1
#
_cell.length_a   1.000
_cell.length_b   1.000
_cell.length_c   1.000
_cell.angle_alpha   90.00
_cell.angle_beta   90.00
_cell.angle_gamma   90.00
#
_symmetry.space_group_name_H-M   'P 1'
#
loop_
_entity.id
_entity.type
_entity.pdbx_description
1 polymer ?
#
loop_
_entity_poly.entity_id
_entity_poly.type
_entity_poly.pdbx_seq_one_letter_code
_entity_poly.pdbx_strand_id
1 'polypeptide(L)'
;MIMKMPTAFEKPATGRMITSMVLLETIAMISICLMAGTFLSQLLEGTAFSLPTFVCVLFIGVILSNSLSMLGFYRVFDRAVSVLGNVSLSLFLAMALMSLKLWELASLAIPMLVILGVQAAVMALYAIFVTFRVMGKNYDAAILAAGHCGFGLGATPTAIANMQAVTDRFGPSHLAFLVVPMVGAFFIDIVNAIVIKLYLMLPFFTPIAG
;
A
#
# COMPACT_ATOMS: atom_id res chain seq x y z
N MET A 1 25.97 -4.38 -23.55
CA MET A 1 25.75 -5.15 -22.30
C MET A 1 25.02 -4.22 -21.33
N ILE A 2 23.69 -4.35 -21.24
CA ILE A 2 22.84 -3.41 -20.50
C ILE A 2 22.98 -3.71 -19.00
N MET A 3 23.51 -2.75 -18.26
CA MET A 3 23.68 -2.80 -16.82
C MET A 3 22.30 -2.73 -16.17
N LYS A 4 21.74 -3.88 -15.78
CA LYS A 4 20.48 -3.96 -15.04
C LYS A 4 20.74 -3.38 -13.65
N MET A 5 20.22 -2.18 -13.38
CA MET A 5 20.29 -1.59 -12.05
C MET A 5 19.45 -2.45 -11.11
N PRO A 6 19.99 -2.91 -9.97
CA PRO A 6 19.21 -3.66 -9.01
C PRO A 6 18.13 -2.74 -8.44
N THR A 7 16.88 -3.07 -8.74
CA THR A 7 15.70 -2.45 -8.12
C THR A 7 15.70 -2.74 -6.63
N ALA A 8 15.15 -1.83 -5.81
CA ALA A 8 15.18 -1.77 -4.33
C ALA A 8 14.92 -3.07 -3.53
N PHE A 9 14.51 -4.16 -4.19
CA PHE A 9 14.20 -5.48 -3.64
C PHE A 9 15.29 -6.55 -3.86
N GLU A 10 16.35 -6.28 -4.65
CA GLU A 10 17.45 -7.22 -4.93
C GLU A 10 18.58 -7.12 -3.88
N LYS A 11 18.40 -7.79 -2.74
CA LYS A 11 19.43 -8.16 -1.75
C LYS A 11 20.16 -7.04 -0.97
N PRO A 12 20.19 -7.11 0.38
CA PRO A 12 20.84 -6.13 1.26
C PRO A 12 22.40 -6.22 1.35
N ALA A 13 23.10 -6.66 0.30
CA ALA A 13 24.51 -7.07 0.41
C ALA A 13 25.54 -6.12 -0.23
N THR A 14 25.19 -4.88 -0.55
CA THR A 14 26.16 -3.89 -1.10
C THR A 14 26.15 -2.58 -0.30
N GLY A 15 26.88 -2.55 0.81
CA GLY A 15 27.92 -1.55 1.07
C GLY A 15 27.61 -0.05 1.18
N ARG A 16 26.44 0.40 1.65
CA ARG A 16 26.34 1.72 2.31
C ARG A 16 25.70 1.55 3.69
N MET A 17 26.41 2.00 4.72
CA MET A 17 25.93 1.95 6.10
C MET A 17 24.71 2.86 6.26
N ILE A 18 23.69 2.40 6.99
CA ILE A 18 22.58 3.25 7.42
C ILE A 18 23.13 4.14 8.54
N THR A 19 23.58 5.33 8.19
CA THR A 19 23.98 6.35 9.17
C THR A 19 22.74 7.06 9.68
N SER A 20 22.73 7.48 10.94
CA SER A 20 21.64 8.28 11.53
C SER A 20 21.29 9.50 10.68
N MET A 21 22.28 10.10 10.02
CA MET A 21 22.09 11.23 9.09
C MET A 21 21.21 10.85 7.89
N VAL A 22 21.48 9.73 7.22
CA VAL A 22 20.71 9.26 6.05
C VAL A 22 19.27 8.91 6.45
N LEU A 23 19.09 8.36 7.66
CA LEU A 23 17.77 8.09 8.20
C LEU A 23 17.00 9.39 8.45
N LEU A 24 17.64 10.39 9.07
CA LEU A 24 17.05 11.72 9.29
C LEU A 24 16.70 12.42 7.98
N GLU A 25 17.57 12.39 6.98
CA GLU A 25 17.29 12.94 5.64
C GLU A 25 16.09 12.24 4.99
N THR A 26 15.99 10.92 5.14
CA THR A 26 14.86 10.15 4.61
C THR A 26 13.55 10.50 5.31
N ILE A 27 13.57 10.61 6.64
CA ILE A 27 12.40 11.04 7.42
C ILE A 27 12.00 12.47 7.01
N ALA A 28 12.97 13.39 6.89
CA ALA A 28 12.72 14.76 6.47
C ALA A 28 12.07 14.83 5.08
N MET A 29 12.55 14.05 4.11
CA MET A 29 11.94 13.97 2.79
C MET A 29 10.50 13.43 2.86
N ILE A 30 10.26 12.36 3.62
CA ILE A 30 8.91 11.82 3.82
C ILE A 30 7.99 12.87 4.46
N SER A 31 8.48 13.60 5.47
CA SER A 31 7.74 14.69 6.12
C SER A 31 7.42 15.84 5.15
N ILE A 32 8.36 16.23 4.28
CA ILE A 32 8.13 17.25 3.24
C ILE A 32 7.05 16.75 2.26
N CYS A 33 7.12 15.49 1.83
CA CYS A 33 6.11 14.91 0.93
C CYS A 33 4.72 14.87 1.58
N LEU A 34 4.65 14.50 2.86
CA LEU A 34 3.41 14.52 3.63
C LEU A 34 2.86 15.94 3.74
N MET A 35 3.68 16.91 4.15
CA MET A 35 3.25 18.30 4.32
C MET A 35 2.78 18.94 3.01
N ALA A 36 3.56 18.82 1.93
CA ALA A 36 3.18 19.39 0.65
C ALA A 36 2.00 18.64 0.00
N GLY A 37 1.91 17.32 0.17
CA GLY A 37 0.82 16.51 -0.35
C GLY A 37 -0.50 16.72 0.37
N THR A 38 -0.49 16.89 1.70
CA THR A 38 -1.70 17.24 2.46
C THR A 38 -2.16 18.65 2.15
N PHE A 39 -1.23 19.60 2.04
CA PHE A 39 -1.56 20.96 1.60
C PHE A 39 -2.18 20.98 0.19
N LEU A 40 -1.61 20.21 -0.75
CA LEU A 40 -2.18 20.05 -2.09
C LEU A 40 -3.58 19.42 -2.02
N SER A 41 -3.78 18.38 -1.20
CA SER A 41 -5.10 17.75 -1.00
C SER A 41 -6.14 18.76 -0.53
N GLN A 42 -5.79 19.61 0.45
CA GLN A 42 -6.69 20.64 0.98
C GLN A 42 -7.04 21.71 -0.07
N LEU A 43 -6.11 22.07 -0.94
CA LEU A 43 -6.40 22.98 -2.06
C LEU A 43 -7.34 22.37 -3.10
N LEU A 44 -7.34 21.05 -3.23
CA LEU A 44 -8.20 20.31 -4.17
C LEU A 44 -9.57 19.96 -3.57
N GLU A 45 -9.74 20.07 -2.25
CA GLU A 45 -11.02 19.87 -1.58
C GLU A 45 -12.09 20.82 -2.15
N GLY A 46 -13.29 20.29 -2.42
CA GLY A 46 -14.39 21.04 -3.02
C GLY A 46 -14.34 21.18 -4.55
N THR A 47 -13.24 20.80 -5.21
CA THR A 47 -13.16 20.84 -6.68
C THR A 47 -13.68 19.56 -7.34
N ALA A 48 -13.85 19.60 -8.68
CA ALA A 48 -14.14 18.41 -9.47
C ALA A 48 -13.05 17.32 -9.33
N PHE A 49 -11.83 17.71 -8.94
CA PHE A 49 -10.64 16.87 -8.78
C PHE A 49 -10.32 16.50 -7.32
N SER A 50 -11.31 16.49 -6.43
CA SER A 50 -11.10 15.97 -5.06
C SER A 50 -10.62 14.51 -5.13
N LEU A 51 -9.34 14.32 -4.81
CA LEU A 51 -8.63 13.04 -4.80
C LEU A 51 -8.28 12.68 -3.35
N PRO A 52 -8.16 11.39 -3.02
CA PRO A 52 -7.71 10.97 -1.70
C PRO A 52 -6.33 11.56 -1.36
N THR A 53 -6.17 12.04 -0.13
CA THR A 53 -4.93 12.72 0.31
C THR A 53 -3.68 11.87 0.09
N PHE A 54 -3.79 10.54 0.23
CA PHE A 54 -2.71 9.60 -0.06
C PHE A 54 -2.20 9.71 -1.50
N VAL A 55 -3.10 9.88 -2.49
CA VAL A 55 -2.76 10.05 -3.90
C VAL A 55 -1.96 11.34 -4.11
N CYS A 56 -2.38 12.45 -3.48
CA CYS A 56 -1.67 13.72 -3.53
C CYS A 56 -0.26 13.63 -2.92
N VAL A 57 -0.13 12.97 -1.76
CA VAL A 57 1.17 12.72 -1.11
C VAL A 57 2.08 11.85 -1.98
N LEU A 58 1.55 10.77 -2.57
CA LEU A 58 2.30 9.89 -3.47
C LEU A 58 2.79 10.65 -4.70
N PHE A 59 1.94 11.50 -5.28
CA PHE A 59 2.29 12.33 -6.44
C PHE A 59 3.41 13.32 -6.13
N ILE A 60 3.33 14.03 -5.00
CA ILE A 60 4.42 14.89 -4.53
C ILE A 60 5.71 14.10 -4.31
N GLY A 61 5.62 12.90 -3.72
CA GLY A 61 6.77 12.01 -3.54
C GLY A 61 7.44 11.63 -4.87
N VAL A 62 6.65 11.30 -5.90
CA VAL A 62 7.16 11.01 -7.25
C VAL A 62 7.83 12.24 -7.85
N ILE A 63 7.20 13.42 -7.79
CA ILE A 63 7.79 14.67 -8.29
C ILE A 63 9.11 14.98 -7.58
N LEU A 64 9.12 14.91 -6.26
CA LEU A 64 10.28 15.23 -5.44
C LEU A 64 11.43 14.26 -5.72
N SER A 65 11.16 12.95 -5.76
CA SER A 65 12.16 11.93 -6.07
C SER A 65 12.75 12.10 -7.48
N ASN A 66 11.93 12.38 -8.49
CA ASN A 66 12.40 12.59 -9.86
C ASN A 66 13.21 13.88 -9.99
N SER A 67 12.74 14.98 -9.36
CA SER A 67 13.41 16.28 -9.40
C SER A 67 14.78 16.23 -8.73
N LEU A 68 14.89 15.62 -7.54
CA LEU A 68 16.17 15.43 -6.84
C LEU A 68 17.15 14.57 -7.66
N SER A 69 16.65 13.50 -8.29
CA SER A 69 17.47 12.64 -9.14
C SER A 69 17.94 13.35 -10.41
N MET A 70 17.11 14.21 -11.01
CA MET A 70 17.44 14.96 -12.23
C MET A 70 18.46 16.08 -11.97
N LEU A 71 18.34 16.76 -10.83
CA LEU A 71 19.25 17.84 -10.43
C LEU A 71 20.60 17.34 -9.89
N GLY A 72 20.77 16.02 -9.68
CA GLY A 72 22.01 15.42 -9.22
C GLY A 72 22.39 15.73 -7.76
N PHE A 73 21.56 16.46 -7.01
CA PHE A 73 21.84 16.88 -5.63
C PHE A 73 21.78 15.73 -4.64
N TYR A 74 20.84 14.79 -4.81
CA TYR A 74 20.63 13.71 -3.86
C TYR A 74 19.91 12.53 -4.53
N ARG A 75 20.45 11.32 -4.39
CA ARG A 75 19.72 10.09 -4.74
C ARG A 75 19.03 9.58 -3.50
N VAL A 76 17.70 9.47 -3.56
CA VAL A 76 16.90 8.84 -2.51
C VAL A 76 17.55 7.51 -2.14
N PHE A 77 17.87 7.35 -0.86
CA PHE A 77 18.51 6.13 -0.40
C PHE A 77 17.44 5.06 -0.24
N ASP A 78 17.17 4.32 -1.32
CA ASP A 78 16.12 3.29 -1.42
C ASP A 78 16.12 2.33 -0.23
N ARG A 79 17.31 2.04 0.31
CA ARG A 79 17.48 1.19 1.47
C ARG A 79 16.97 1.82 2.77
N ALA A 80 17.19 3.11 3.02
CA ALA A 80 16.63 3.78 4.20
C ALA A 80 15.11 3.88 4.09
N VAL A 81 14.57 4.19 2.89
CA VAL A 81 13.13 4.19 2.63
C VAL A 81 12.52 2.81 2.86
N SER A 82 13.16 1.74 2.37
CA SER A 82 12.72 0.36 2.58
C SER A 82 12.73 -0.04 4.06
N VAL A 83 13.79 0.32 4.81
CA VAL A 83 13.86 0.03 6.25
C VAL A 83 12.78 0.80 7.02
N LEU A 84 12.63 2.10 6.75
CA LEU A 84 11.55 2.91 7.33
C LEU A 84 10.18 2.32 7.00
N GLY A 85 9.93 1.96 5.74
CA GLY A 85 8.66 1.38 5.30
C GLY A 85 8.34 0.06 6.01
N ASN A 86 9.31 -0.85 6.16
CA ASN A 86 9.13 -2.11 6.87
C ASN A 86 8.87 -1.91 8.38
N VAL A 87 9.58 -0.96 9.00
CA VAL A 87 9.35 -0.58 10.41
C VAL A 87 7.96 0.04 10.56
N SER A 88 7.59 0.99 9.71
CA SER A 88 6.26 1.62 9.72
C SER A 88 5.14 0.62 9.49
N LEU A 89 5.31 -0.36 8.59
CA LEU A 89 4.32 -1.41 8.37
C LEU A 89 4.15 -2.29 9.63
N SER A 90 5.26 -2.69 10.25
CA SER A 90 5.24 -3.51 11.46
C SER A 90 4.59 -2.77 12.63
N LEU A 91 4.89 -1.48 12.79
CA LEU A 91 4.23 -0.62 13.78
C LEU A 91 2.75 -0.44 13.48
N PHE A 92 2.37 -0.23 12.21
CA PHE A 92 0.96 -0.12 11.80
C PHE A 92 0.18 -1.39 12.16
N LEU A 93 0.70 -2.57 11.84
CA LEU A 93 0.07 -3.84 12.17
C LEU A 93 -0.05 -4.04 13.68
N ALA A 94 1.01 -3.71 14.45
CA ALA A 94 0.97 -3.79 15.90
C ALA A 94 -0.09 -2.86 16.51
N MET A 95 -0.15 -1.60 16.07
CA MET A 95 -1.16 -0.64 16.53
C MET A 95 -2.58 -1.09 16.16
N ALA A 96 -2.80 -1.61 14.96
CA ALA A 96 -4.08 -2.14 14.53
C ALA A 96 -4.55 -3.29 15.43
N LEU A 97 -3.66 -4.21 15.80
CA LEU A 97 -3.95 -5.33 16.69
C LEU A 97 -4.23 -4.89 18.13
N MET A 98 -3.48 -3.91 18.66
CA MET A 98 -3.70 -3.37 20.00
C MET A 98 -5.01 -2.59 20.13
N SER A 99 -5.49 -1.96 19.05
CA SER A 99 -6.74 -1.21 19.03
C SER A 99 -8.00 -2.09 18.96
N LEU A 100 -7.86 -3.40 18.74
CA LEU A 100 -8.99 -4.32 18.69
C LEU A 100 -9.55 -4.55 20.10
N LYS A 101 -10.70 -3.94 20.37
CA LYS A 101 -11.45 -4.15 21.61
C LYS A 101 -12.21 -5.48 21.57
N LEU A 102 -11.47 -6.58 21.68
CA LEU A 102 -12.02 -7.96 21.67
C LEU A 102 -13.17 -8.15 22.67
N TRP A 103 -13.16 -7.40 23.77
CA TRP A 103 -14.21 -7.43 24.78
C TRP A 103 -15.53 -6.76 24.34
N GLU A 104 -15.47 -5.66 23.58
CA GLU A 104 -16.68 -5.05 22.99
C GLU A 104 -17.29 -5.94 21.91
N LEU A 105 -16.46 -6.76 21.27
CA LEU A 105 -16.85 -7.73 20.25
C LEU A 105 -17.41 -9.03 20.87
N ALA A 106 -17.18 -9.31 22.15
CA ALA A 106 -17.53 -10.58 22.78
C ALA A 106 -19.03 -10.90 22.74
N SER A 107 -19.89 -9.88 22.91
CA SER A 107 -21.35 -10.01 22.82
C SER A 107 -21.86 -10.28 21.39
N LEU A 108 -21.04 -9.97 20.38
CA LEU A 108 -21.29 -10.18 18.95
C LEU A 108 -20.31 -11.20 18.33
N ALA A 109 -19.52 -11.89 19.15
CA ALA A 109 -18.36 -12.65 18.69
C ALA A 109 -18.77 -13.82 17.82
N ILE A 110 -19.87 -14.50 18.16
CA ILE A 110 -20.36 -15.64 17.38
C ILE A 110 -20.74 -15.20 15.95
N PRO A 111 -21.62 -14.19 15.74
CA PRO A 111 -21.89 -13.65 14.41
C PRO A 111 -20.64 -13.23 13.65
N MET A 112 -19.69 -12.56 14.31
CA MET A 112 -18.48 -12.08 13.66
C MET A 112 -17.52 -13.20 13.25
N LEU A 113 -17.33 -14.21 14.09
CA LEU A 113 -16.52 -15.37 13.74
C LEU A 113 -17.10 -16.15 12.55
N VAL A 114 -18.43 -16.25 12.47
CA VAL A 114 -19.09 -16.86 11.31
C VAL A 114 -18.82 -16.05 10.04
N ILE A 115 -18.99 -14.72 10.10
CA ILE A 115 -18.73 -13.84 8.94
C ILE A 115 -17.27 -13.93 8.51
N LEU A 116 -16.33 -13.81 9.46
CA LEU A 116 -14.90 -13.89 9.18
C LEU A 116 -14.49 -15.26 8.64
N GLY A 117 -15.08 -16.34 9.17
CA GLY A 117 -14.83 -17.71 8.70
C GLY A 117 -15.32 -17.91 7.26
N VAL A 118 -16.54 -17.47 6.95
CA VAL A 118 -17.09 -17.52 5.58
C VAL A 118 -16.26 -16.65 4.64
N GLN A 119 -15.92 -15.43 5.04
CA GLN A 119 -15.10 -14.51 4.25
C GLN A 119 -13.71 -15.11 3.97
N ALA A 120 -13.05 -15.68 4.98
CA ALA A 120 -11.76 -16.33 4.82
C ALA A 120 -11.84 -17.54 3.87
N ALA A 121 -12.87 -18.37 4.01
CA ALA A 121 -13.08 -19.53 3.14
C ALA A 121 -13.33 -19.10 1.69
N VAL A 122 -14.24 -18.14 1.46
CA VAL A 122 -14.55 -17.61 0.13
C VAL A 122 -13.31 -16.96 -0.49
N MET A 123 -12.55 -16.18 0.27
CA MET A 123 -11.32 -15.56 -0.21
C MET A 123 -10.25 -16.61 -0.56
N ALA A 124 -10.08 -17.64 0.26
CA ALA A 124 -9.15 -18.74 -0.01
C ALA A 124 -9.53 -19.48 -1.30
N LEU A 125 -10.81 -19.81 -1.47
CA LEU A 125 -11.32 -20.43 -2.70
C LEU A 125 -11.10 -19.52 -3.91
N TYR A 126 -11.41 -18.23 -3.80
CA TYR A 126 -11.20 -17.26 -4.88
C TYR A 126 -9.72 -17.12 -5.26
N ALA A 127 -8.83 -17.08 -4.28
CA ALA A 127 -7.39 -17.00 -4.51
C ALA A 127 -6.85 -18.24 -5.24
N ILE A 128 -7.29 -19.44 -4.84
CA ILE A 128 -6.84 -20.71 -5.43
C ILE A 128 -7.45 -20.95 -6.82
N PHE A 129 -8.76 -20.73 -6.96
CA PHE A 129 -9.48 -21.07 -8.19
C PHE A 129 -9.42 -19.98 -9.25
N VAL A 130 -9.42 -18.71 -8.87
CA VAL A 130 -9.45 -17.59 -9.82
C VAL A 130 -8.07 -16.96 -9.91
N THR A 131 -7.60 -16.37 -8.81
CA THR A 131 -6.40 -15.51 -8.80
C THR A 131 -5.16 -16.26 -9.28
N PHE A 132 -4.86 -17.41 -8.68
CA PHE A 132 -3.70 -18.22 -9.05
C PHE A 132 -3.76 -18.77 -10.48
N ARG A 133 -4.96 -19.13 -10.97
CA ARG A 133 -5.14 -19.65 -12.34
C ARG A 133 -5.02 -18.56 -13.40
N VAL A 134 -5.63 -17.39 -13.16
CA VAL A 134 -5.61 -16.26 -14.10
C VAL A 134 -4.22 -15.66 -14.22
N MET A 135 -3.44 -15.59 -13.13
CA MET A 135 -2.07 -15.07 -13.14
C MET A 135 -1.02 -16.02 -13.74
N GLY A 136 -1.41 -17.16 -14.32
CA GLY A 136 -0.48 -18.04 -15.04
C GLY A 136 0.21 -19.12 -14.19
N LYS A 137 -0.28 -19.37 -12.96
CA LYS A 137 0.14 -20.50 -12.09
C LYS A 137 1.65 -20.58 -11.79
N ASN A 138 2.35 -19.46 -11.80
CA ASN A 138 3.78 -19.39 -11.47
C ASN A 138 4.00 -18.87 -10.04
N TYR A 139 5.28 -18.74 -9.64
CA TYR A 139 5.65 -18.23 -8.32
C TYR A 139 5.13 -16.81 -8.07
N ASP A 140 5.21 -15.94 -9.08
CA ASP A 140 4.66 -14.58 -9.01
C ASP A 140 3.14 -14.60 -8.79
N ALA A 141 2.41 -15.52 -9.43
CA ALA A 141 0.97 -15.73 -9.22
C ALA A 141 0.66 -16.17 -7.78
N ALA A 142 1.52 -16.98 -7.15
CA ALA A 142 1.35 -17.39 -5.76
C ALA A 142 1.52 -16.19 -4.80
N ILE A 143 2.50 -15.32 -5.05
CA ILE A 143 2.71 -14.12 -4.23
C ILE A 143 1.60 -13.09 -4.50
N LEU A 144 1.17 -12.92 -5.75
CA LEU A 144 0.00 -12.11 -6.10
C LEU A 144 -1.27 -12.63 -5.40
N ALA A 145 -1.46 -13.95 -5.33
CA ALA A 145 -2.57 -14.55 -4.59
C ALA A 145 -2.46 -14.29 -3.07
N ALA A 146 -1.26 -14.39 -2.49
CA ALA A 146 -1.03 -14.05 -1.08
C ALA A 146 -1.34 -12.57 -0.79
N GLY A 147 -0.89 -11.68 -1.68
CA GLY A 147 -1.21 -10.25 -1.63
C GLY A 147 -2.71 -9.99 -1.79
N HIS A 148 -3.38 -10.68 -2.72
CA HIS A 148 -4.81 -10.55 -2.93
C HIS A 148 -5.62 -11.02 -1.72
N CYS A 149 -5.24 -12.13 -1.08
CA CYS A 149 -5.84 -12.56 0.19
C CYS A 149 -5.66 -11.50 1.28
N GLY A 150 -4.45 -10.92 1.40
CA GLY A 150 -4.18 -9.90 2.41
C GLY A 150 -4.96 -8.62 2.15
N PHE A 151 -5.08 -8.20 0.89
CA PHE A 151 -5.88 -7.05 0.49
C PHE A 151 -7.38 -7.30 0.71
N GLY A 152 -7.91 -8.41 0.21
CA GLY A 152 -9.34 -8.74 0.24
C GLY A 152 -9.91 -9.00 1.64
N LEU A 153 -9.06 -9.38 2.60
CA LEU A 153 -9.45 -9.52 4.02
C LEU A 153 -9.18 -8.27 4.85
N GLY A 154 -8.56 -7.24 4.27
CA GLY A 154 -8.15 -6.05 5.02
C GLY A 154 -7.89 -4.87 4.09
N ALA A 155 -6.63 -4.48 3.96
CA ALA A 155 -6.21 -3.32 3.17
C ALA A 155 -4.83 -3.56 2.51
N THR A 156 -4.31 -2.56 1.82
CA THR A 156 -2.96 -2.59 1.24
C THR A 156 -1.84 -3.00 2.21
N PRO A 157 -1.77 -2.50 3.47
CA PRO A 157 -0.72 -2.93 4.40
C PRO A 157 -0.79 -4.44 4.73
N THR A 158 -1.97 -5.03 4.87
CA THR A 158 -2.10 -6.48 5.11
C THR A 158 -1.73 -7.29 3.88
N ALA A 159 -1.95 -6.77 2.68
CA ALA A 159 -1.46 -7.36 1.43
C ALA A 159 0.07 -7.46 1.42
N ILE A 160 0.75 -6.34 1.72
CA ILE A 160 2.22 -6.27 1.75
C ILE A 160 2.77 -7.19 2.83
N ALA A 161 2.16 -7.22 4.02
CA ALA A 161 2.57 -8.10 5.12
C ALA A 161 2.49 -9.59 4.73
N ASN A 162 1.40 -10.01 4.08
CA ASN A 162 1.26 -11.39 3.59
C ASN A 162 2.29 -11.74 2.53
N MET A 163 2.52 -10.82 1.59
CA MET A 163 3.54 -11.02 0.56
C MET A 163 4.93 -11.13 1.16
N GLN A 164 5.27 -10.27 2.12
CA GLN A 164 6.55 -10.32 2.86
C GLN A 164 6.72 -11.65 3.60
N ALA A 165 5.68 -12.10 4.33
CA ALA A 165 5.72 -13.37 5.04
C ALA A 165 6.01 -14.58 4.12
N VAL A 166 5.50 -14.55 2.89
CA VAL A 166 5.78 -15.58 1.88
C VAL A 166 7.19 -15.40 1.28
N THR A 167 7.55 -14.18 0.87
CA THR A 167 8.84 -13.93 0.23
C THR A 167 10.03 -14.10 1.14
N ASP A 168 9.87 -13.88 2.45
CA ASP A 168 10.92 -14.11 3.45
C ASP A 168 11.32 -15.58 3.52
N ARG A 169 10.39 -16.50 3.22
CA ARG A 169 10.62 -17.95 3.22
C ARG A 169 11.00 -18.52 1.86
N PHE A 170 10.42 -17.99 0.77
CA PHE A 170 10.49 -18.61 -0.55
C PHE A 170 11.25 -17.78 -1.61
N GLY A 171 11.71 -16.57 -1.27
CA GLY A 171 12.42 -15.67 -2.17
C GLY A 171 11.59 -14.45 -2.62
N PRO A 172 12.23 -13.39 -3.15
CA PRO A 172 11.52 -12.18 -3.56
C PRO A 172 10.77 -12.34 -4.90
N SER A 173 9.66 -11.63 -5.07
CA SER A 173 9.02 -11.40 -6.38
C SER A 173 8.95 -9.90 -6.68
N HIS A 174 9.61 -9.48 -7.75
CA HIS A 174 9.61 -8.08 -8.14
C HIS A 174 8.27 -7.64 -8.76
N LEU A 175 7.68 -8.50 -9.59
CA LEU A 175 6.42 -8.20 -10.27
C LEU A 175 5.28 -8.01 -9.27
N ALA A 176 5.16 -8.90 -8.28
CA ALA A 176 4.07 -8.80 -7.31
C ALA A 176 4.19 -7.53 -6.46
N PHE A 177 5.40 -7.19 -5.97
CA PHE A 177 5.62 -6.01 -5.13
C PHE A 177 5.47 -4.68 -5.88
N LEU A 178 5.55 -4.68 -7.21
CA LEU A 178 5.28 -3.49 -8.03
C LEU A 178 3.78 -3.37 -8.35
N VAL A 179 3.15 -4.47 -8.73
CA VAL A 179 1.74 -4.48 -9.19
C VAL A 179 0.77 -4.28 -8.03
N VAL A 180 0.97 -4.97 -6.90
CA VAL A 180 -0.02 -4.97 -5.80
C VAL A 180 -0.20 -3.59 -5.16
N PRO A 181 0.84 -2.81 -4.82
CA PRO A 181 0.65 -1.47 -4.28
C PRO A 181 0.03 -0.50 -5.28
N MET A 182 0.41 -0.61 -6.56
CA MET A 182 -0.11 0.27 -7.62
C MET A 182 -1.60 0.04 -7.88
N VAL A 183 -2.03 -1.22 -7.98
CA VAL A 183 -3.44 -1.55 -8.18
C VAL A 183 -4.22 -1.43 -6.88
N GLY A 184 -3.68 -2.00 -5.80
CA GLY A 184 -4.34 -2.16 -4.51
C GLY A 184 -4.54 -0.87 -3.72
N ALA A 185 -3.57 0.05 -3.73
CA ALA A 185 -3.73 1.35 -3.11
C ALA A 185 -4.11 2.41 -4.14
N PHE A 186 -3.22 2.67 -5.09
CA PHE A 186 -3.34 3.87 -5.93
C PHE A 186 -4.57 3.86 -6.85
N PHE A 187 -4.76 2.81 -7.67
CA PHE A 187 -5.89 2.78 -8.59
C PHE A 187 -7.23 2.58 -7.89
N ILE A 188 -7.30 1.71 -6.88
CA ILE A 188 -8.54 1.48 -6.13
C ILE A 188 -9.00 2.76 -5.42
N ASP A 189 -8.09 3.55 -4.86
CA ASP A 189 -8.44 4.82 -4.20
C ASP A 189 -9.05 5.83 -5.19
N ILE A 190 -8.53 5.92 -6.42
CA ILE A 190 -9.09 6.79 -7.47
C ILE A 190 -10.46 6.27 -7.92
N VAL A 191 -10.57 4.96 -8.20
CA VAL A 191 -11.83 4.35 -8.61
C VAL A 191 -12.88 4.54 -7.51
N ASN A 192 -12.53 4.33 -6.25
CA ASN A 192 -13.43 4.51 -5.12
C ASN A 192 -13.93 5.96 -5.04
N ALA A 193 -13.04 6.95 -5.15
CA ALA A 193 -13.43 8.36 -5.18
C ALA A 193 -14.42 8.68 -6.32
N ILE A 194 -14.17 8.15 -7.53
CA ILE A 194 -15.04 8.33 -8.69
C ILE A 194 -16.39 7.64 -8.48
N VAL A 195 -16.39 6.37 -8.06
CA VAL A 195 -17.60 5.57 -7.86
C VAL A 195 -18.49 6.19 -6.79
N ILE A 196 -17.93 6.61 -5.66
CA ILE A 196 -18.69 7.30 -4.60
C ILE A 196 -19.30 8.60 -5.14
N LYS A 197 -18.51 9.42 -5.84
CA LYS A 197 -18.98 10.71 -6.37
C LYS A 197 -20.11 10.53 -7.40
N LEU A 198 -19.97 9.56 -8.30
CA LEU A 198 -21.02 9.22 -9.26
C LEU A 198 -22.28 8.67 -8.58
N TYR A 199 -22.10 7.81 -7.57
CA TYR A 199 -23.22 7.25 -6.82
C TYR A 199 -24.00 8.34 -6.07
N LEU A 200 -23.30 9.31 -5.47
CA LEU A 200 -23.91 10.47 -4.81
C LEU A 200 -24.57 11.46 -5.78
N MET A 201 -24.17 11.47 -7.05
CA MET A 201 -24.82 12.27 -8.10
C MET A 201 -26.10 11.64 -8.65
N LEU A 202 -26.41 10.38 -8.31
CA LEU A 202 -27.66 9.74 -8.72
C LEU A 202 -28.87 10.45 -8.08
N PRO A 203 -30.00 10.59 -8.80
CA PRO A 203 -31.18 11.35 -8.37
C PRO A 203 -31.88 10.83 -7.11
N PHE A 204 -31.45 9.69 -6.57
CA PHE A 204 -31.92 9.13 -5.30
C PHE A 204 -31.28 9.82 -4.08
N PHE A 205 -30.10 10.43 -4.25
CA PHE A 205 -29.41 11.19 -3.23
C PHE A 205 -29.53 12.67 -3.61
N THR A 206 -30.38 13.41 -2.90
CA THR A 206 -30.43 14.87 -3.06
C THR A 206 -29.05 15.44 -2.71
N PRO A 207 -28.43 16.24 -3.59
CA PRO A 207 -27.17 16.88 -3.27
C PRO A 207 -27.40 17.79 -2.07
N ILE A 208 -26.73 17.51 -0.95
CA ILE A 208 -26.63 18.46 0.15
C ILE A 208 -25.68 19.55 -0.36
N ALA A 209 -26.26 20.55 -1.04
CA ALA A 209 -25.58 21.79 -1.34
C ALA A 209 -25.34 22.50 0.00
N GLY A 210 -24.08 22.51 0.43
CA GLY A 210 -23.57 23.24 1.58
C GLY A 210 -22.09 23.50 1.37
#